data_AF-A0AA88V0B9-F1
#
_entry.id   AF-A0AA88V0B9-F1
#
_cell.length_a   1.000
_cell.length_b   1.000
_cell.length_c   1.000
_cell.angle_alpha   90.00
_cell.angle_beta   90.00
_cell.angle_gamma   90.00
#
_symmetry.space_group_name_H-M   'P 1'
#
loop_
_entity.id
_entity.type
_entity.pdbx_description
1 polymer ?
#
loop_
_entity_poly.entity_id
_entity_poly.type
_entity_poly.pdbx_seq_one_letter_code
_entity_poly.pdbx_strand_id
1 'polypeptide(L)'
;MSMTGNHRLVHQIWKVSYNLNSLVGLLVTALVVAAVYLAGDSSRLLTDQETLKNPILSCDFFSGKWVYDNKSQPLYKEQNCSFMLDDFACEKSSNHPLTAALLLHIQQK
;
A
#
# COMPACT_ATOMS: atom_id res chain seq x y z
N MET A 1 29.65 64.83 -19.02
CA MET A 1 28.44 63.99 -18.99
C MET A 1 28.81 62.69 -18.30
N SER A 2 28.55 62.57 -16.99
CA SER A 2 28.87 61.36 -16.23
C SER A 2 27.70 61.01 -15.32
N MET A 3 27.02 59.91 -15.64
CA MET A 3 26.04 59.24 -14.79
C MET A 3 26.47 57.78 -14.65
N THR A 4 27.24 57.46 -13.60
CA THR A 4 27.73 56.09 -13.34
C THR A 4 27.57 55.65 -11.88
N GLY A 5 26.60 56.23 -11.16
CA GLY A 5 26.28 55.84 -9.76
C GLY A 5 25.13 54.84 -9.61
N ASN A 6 24.09 54.94 -10.46
CA ASN A 6 22.80 54.31 -10.17
C ASN A 6 22.68 52.87 -10.69
N HIS A 7 23.49 52.49 -11.68
CA HIS A 7 23.47 51.14 -12.28
C HIS A 7 24.01 50.05 -11.32
N ARG A 8 24.95 50.42 -10.43
CA ARG A 8 25.59 49.47 -9.51
C ARG A 8 24.69 49.06 -8.33
N LEU A 9 23.80 49.97 -7.89
CA LEU A 9 22.87 49.72 -6.78
C LEU A 9 21.71 48.83 -7.21
N VAL A 10 21.14 49.07 -8.39
CA VAL A 10 20.06 48.24 -8.97
C VAL A 10 20.52 46.78 -9.13
N HIS A 11 21.74 46.56 -9.60
CA HIS A 11 22.31 45.22 -9.73
C HIS A 11 22.45 44.50 -8.38
N GLN A 12 22.85 45.18 -7.31
CA GLN A 12 22.97 44.57 -5.96
C GLN A 12 21.61 44.30 -5.32
N ILE A 13 20.61 45.14 -5.57
CA ILE A 13 19.23 44.94 -5.08
C ILE A 13 18.58 43.76 -5.81
N TRP A 14 18.78 43.64 -7.13
CA TRP A 14 18.34 42.48 -7.90
C TRP A 14 19.07 41.21 -7.45
N LYS A 15 20.35 41.35 -7.03
CA LYS A 15 21.18 40.27 -6.47
C LYS A 15 20.64 39.69 -5.16
N VAL A 16 20.12 40.57 -4.31
CA VAL A 16 19.45 40.22 -3.04
C VAL A 16 18.08 39.59 -3.29
N SER A 17 17.32 40.12 -4.26
CA SER A 17 15.96 39.65 -4.57
C SER A 17 15.93 38.22 -5.11
N TYR A 18 16.90 37.80 -5.94
CA TYR A 18 16.95 36.41 -6.43
C TYR A 18 17.39 35.39 -5.36
N ASN A 19 17.99 35.84 -4.26
CA ASN A 19 18.50 34.96 -3.19
C ASN A 19 17.40 34.58 -2.17
N LEU A 20 16.36 35.40 -2.06
CA LEU A 20 15.21 35.16 -1.19
C LEU A 20 14.28 34.05 -1.71
N ASN A 21 14.26 33.82 -3.03
CA ASN A 21 13.45 32.77 -3.66
C ASN A 21 13.87 31.37 -3.19
N SER A 22 15.17 31.16 -2.97
CA SER A 22 15.70 29.89 -2.45
C SER A 22 15.30 29.66 -0.99
N LEU A 23 15.32 30.71 -0.16
CA LEU A 23 14.89 30.65 1.24
C LEU A 23 13.38 30.40 1.37
N VAL A 24 12.57 31.06 0.54
CA VAL A 24 11.12 30.84 0.48
C VAL A 24 10.82 29.40 0.07
N GLY A 25 11.54 28.85 -0.92
CA GLY A 25 11.41 27.45 -1.30
C GLY A 25 11.68 26.50 -0.14
N LEU A 26 12.79 26.69 0.59
CA LEU A 26 13.13 25.87 1.76
C LEU A 26 12.07 25.95 2.86
N LEU A 27 11.57 27.15 3.15
CA LEU A 27 10.52 27.35 4.15
C LEU A 27 9.21 26.65 3.73
N VAL A 28 8.81 26.76 2.47
CA VAL A 28 7.62 26.08 1.94
C VAL A 28 7.78 24.56 2.03
N THR A 29 8.94 24.01 1.65
CA THR A 29 9.21 22.57 1.79
C THR A 29 9.14 22.12 3.25
N ALA A 30 9.75 22.86 4.17
CA ALA A 30 9.71 22.54 5.60
C ALA A 30 8.27 22.56 6.15
N LEU A 31 7.47 23.56 5.76
CA LEU A 31 6.07 23.68 6.15
C LEU A 31 5.21 22.53 5.60
N VAL A 32 5.40 22.15 4.34
CA VAL A 32 4.69 21.01 3.73
C VAL A 32 5.05 19.71 4.43
N VAL A 33 6.33 19.47 4.71
CA VAL A 33 6.78 18.29 5.46
C VAL A 33 6.16 18.27 6.85
N ALA A 34 6.24 19.37 7.60
CA ALA A 34 5.63 19.47 8.93
C ALA A 34 4.11 19.21 8.89
N ALA A 35 3.40 19.75 7.90
CA ALA A 35 1.97 19.52 7.74
C ALA A 35 1.64 18.04 7.44
N VAL A 36 2.44 17.35 6.62
CA VAL A 36 2.25 15.92 6.34
C VAL A 36 2.51 15.07 7.59
N TYR A 37 3.57 15.37 8.35
CA TYR A 37 3.86 14.69 9.61
C TYR A 37 2.76 14.93 10.65
N LEU A 38 2.29 16.16 10.79
CA LEU A 38 1.21 16.51 11.71
C LEU A 38 -0.14 15.93 11.28
N ALA A 39 -0.45 15.85 9.98
CA ALA A 39 -1.66 15.19 9.49
C ALA A 39 -1.63 13.68 9.74
N GLY A 40 -0.45 13.05 9.62
CA GLY A 40 -0.23 11.65 9.98
C GLY A 40 -0.40 11.37 11.48
N ASP A 41 0.00 12.33 12.34
CA ASP A 41 -0.08 12.19 13.80
C ASP A 41 -1.46 12.59 14.37
N SER A 42 -2.10 13.61 13.79
CA SER A 42 -3.46 14.07 14.14
C SER A 42 -4.51 12.97 13.94
N SER A 43 -4.31 12.15 12.90
CA SER A 43 -5.17 10.98 12.65
C SER A 43 -5.07 9.90 13.72
N ARG A 44 -4.05 9.91 14.60
CA ARG A 44 -3.95 8.95 15.72
C ARG A 44 -4.61 9.46 17.01
N LEU A 45 -4.67 10.78 17.20
CA LEU A 45 -5.17 11.38 18.44
C LEU A 45 -6.71 11.37 18.51
N LEU A 46 -7.40 11.53 17.38
CA LEU A 46 -8.87 11.47 17.33
C LEU A 46 -9.45 10.05 17.36
N THR A 47 -8.62 9.02 17.10
CA THR A 47 -9.09 7.64 17.07
C THR A 47 -9.16 7.01 18.46
N ASP A 48 -8.37 7.48 19.43
CA ASP A 48 -8.30 6.82 20.75
C ASP A 48 -9.56 7.05 21.60
N GLN A 49 -10.27 8.17 21.41
CA GLN A 49 -11.44 8.51 22.23
C GLN A 49 -12.78 7.96 21.70
N GLU A 50 -12.91 7.67 20.40
CA GLU A 50 -14.16 7.12 19.83
C GLU A 50 -14.18 5.58 19.75
N THR A 51 -13.01 4.92 19.82
CA THR A 51 -12.92 3.46 19.65
C THR A 51 -13.27 2.66 20.93
N LEU A 52 -13.30 3.31 22.11
CA LEU A 52 -13.58 2.62 23.39
C LEU A 52 -15.09 2.42 23.69
N LYS A 53 -16.02 2.80 22.81
CA LYS A 53 -17.47 2.66 23.08
C LYS A 53 -18.25 1.77 22.13
N ASN A 54 -17.61 1.10 21.16
CA ASN A 54 -18.30 0.10 20.38
C ASN A 54 -17.36 -1.08 20.04
N PRO A 55 -17.36 -2.16 20.84
CA PRO A 55 -16.57 -3.36 20.53
C PRO A 55 -16.97 -4.01 19.18
N ILE A 56 -18.11 -3.59 18.60
CA ILE A 56 -18.59 -4.02 17.28
C ILE A 56 -17.87 -3.27 16.13
N LEU A 57 -17.37 -2.06 16.35
CA LEU A 57 -16.66 -1.28 15.32
C LEU A 57 -15.21 -1.76 15.10
N SER A 58 -14.67 -2.62 15.97
CA SER A 58 -13.28 -3.09 15.94
C SER A 58 -13.16 -4.63 15.87
N CYS A 59 -13.99 -5.29 15.06
CA CYS A 59 -13.83 -6.72 14.80
C CYS A 59 -12.82 -6.93 13.66
N ASP A 60 -11.58 -7.30 14.01
CA ASP A 60 -10.57 -7.67 13.01
C ASP A 60 -10.77 -9.12 12.57
N PHE A 61 -11.28 -9.30 11.36
CA PHE A 61 -11.50 -10.62 10.75
C PHE A 61 -10.21 -11.41 10.46
N PHE A 62 -9.06 -10.73 10.42
CA PHE A 62 -7.76 -11.37 10.17
C PHE A 62 -7.10 -11.85 11.47
N SER A 63 -7.54 -11.36 12.63
CA SER A 63 -7.06 -11.78 13.95
C SER A 63 -7.85 -12.99 14.45
N GLY A 64 -7.25 -14.18 14.39
CA GLY A 64 -7.91 -15.41 14.83
C GLY A 64 -7.02 -16.65 14.84
N LYS A 65 -7.64 -17.81 15.10
CA LYS A 65 -7.00 -19.13 15.06
C LYS A 65 -7.85 -20.08 14.23
N TRP A 66 -7.19 -21.00 13.52
CA TRP A 66 -7.88 -22.08 12.83
C TRP A 66 -8.60 -22.98 13.85
N VAL A 67 -9.86 -23.29 13.57
CA VAL A 67 -10.68 -24.23 14.35
C VAL A 67 -11.16 -25.31 13.39
N TYR A 68 -11.01 -26.57 13.80
CA TYR A 68 -11.50 -27.71 13.03
C TYR A 68 -13.02 -27.83 13.19
N ASP A 69 -13.76 -27.70 12.09
CA ASP A 69 -15.21 -27.82 12.06
C ASP A 69 -15.65 -28.73 10.90
N ASN A 70 -15.94 -29.99 11.20
CA ASN A 70 -16.39 -30.96 10.19
C ASN A 70 -17.87 -30.84 9.82
N LYS A 71 -18.66 -30.04 10.54
CA LYS A 71 -20.10 -29.91 10.30
C LYS A 71 -20.37 -28.88 9.22
N SER A 72 -19.63 -27.77 9.25
CA SER A 72 -19.79 -26.68 8.30
C SER A 72 -18.72 -26.63 7.21
N GLN A 73 -17.60 -27.34 7.35
CA GLN A 73 -16.54 -27.37 6.33
C GLN A 73 -16.35 -28.75 5.67
N PRO A 74 -16.00 -28.77 4.36
CA PRO A 74 -15.98 -27.64 3.44
C PRO A 74 -17.40 -27.16 3.09
N LEU A 75 -17.55 -25.87 2.74
CA LEU A 75 -18.84 -25.29 2.38
C LEU A 75 -19.49 -25.94 1.13
N TYR A 76 -18.68 -26.53 0.26
CA TYR A 76 -19.12 -27.29 -0.91
C TYR A 76 -18.13 -28.41 -1.21
N LYS A 77 -18.60 -29.46 -1.89
CA LYS A 77 -17.73 -30.53 -2.39
C LYS A 77 -17.05 -30.06 -3.67
N GLU A 78 -15.75 -30.32 -3.79
CA GLU A 78 -14.94 -29.92 -4.94
C GLU A 78 -15.57 -30.37 -6.27
N GLN A 79 -15.97 -31.64 -6.33
CA GLN A 79 -16.59 -32.29 -7.49
C GLN A 79 -17.91 -31.64 -7.95
N ASN A 80 -18.60 -30.92 -7.06
CA ASN A 80 -19.88 -30.29 -7.37
C ASN A 80 -19.72 -28.89 -7.99
N CYS A 81 -18.50 -28.35 -8.06
CA CYS A 81 -18.24 -27.02 -8.61
C CYS A 81 -17.91 -27.09 -10.11
N SER A 82 -18.90 -26.86 -10.96
CA SER A 82 -18.74 -26.92 -12.43
C SER A 82 -17.79 -25.85 -13.01
N PHE A 83 -17.50 -24.80 -12.24
CA PHE A 83 -16.61 -23.70 -12.65
C PHE A 83 -15.18 -23.85 -12.11
N MET A 84 -14.90 -24.90 -11.34
CA MET A 84 -13.58 -25.13 -10.80
C MET A 84 -12.61 -25.57 -11.89
N LEU A 85 -11.47 -24.90 -11.98
CA LEU A 85 -10.39 -25.28 -12.89
C LEU A 85 -9.62 -26.48 -12.34
N ASP A 86 -9.14 -27.33 -13.23
CA ASP A 86 -8.45 -28.56 -12.86
C ASP A 86 -7.15 -28.30 -12.07
N ASP A 87 -6.47 -27.17 -12.32
CA ASP A 87 -5.26 -26.74 -11.58
C ASP A 87 -5.52 -26.47 -10.08
N PHE A 88 -6.77 -26.18 -9.72
CA PHE A 88 -7.21 -25.91 -8.35
C PHE A 88 -8.08 -27.03 -7.77
N ALA A 89 -8.31 -28.09 -8.53
CA ALA A 89 -9.17 -29.21 -8.15
C ALA A 89 -8.33 -30.39 -7.64
N CYS A 90 -7.84 -30.29 -6.40
CA CYS A 90 -6.96 -31.28 -5.80
C CYS A 90 -7.59 -32.67 -5.71
N GLU A 91 -8.87 -32.76 -5.33
CA GLU A 91 -9.63 -34.01 -5.28
C GLU A 91 -9.84 -34.61 -6.68
N LYS A 92 -9.98 -33.77 -7.70
CA LYS A 92 -10.17 -34.15 -9.11
C LYS A 92 -8.86 -34.41 -9.88
N SER A 93 -7.71 -33.97 -9.35
CA SER A 93 -6.40 -33.87 -10.02
C SER A 93 -5.73 -35.20 -10.43
N SER A 94 -6.46 -36.31 -10.48
CA SER A 94 -6.01 -37.56 -11.10
C SER A 94 -5.94 -37.50 -12.64
N ASN A 95 -6.46 -36.43 -13.27
CA ASN A 95 -6.51 -36.27 -14.73
C ASN A 95 -5.62 -35.12 -15.27
N HIS A 96 -4.58 -34.70 -14.54
CA HIS A 96 -3.66 -33.69 -15.07
C HIS A 96 -2.79 -34.29 -16.20
N PRO A 97 -2.80 -33.77 -17.43
CA PRO A 97 -2.00 -34.33 -18.52
C PRO A 97 -0.48 -34.30 -18.25
N LEU A 98 -0.02 -33.44 -17.33
CA LEU A 98 1.39 -33.43 -16.89
C LEU A 98 1.79 -34.69 -16.09
N THR A 99 0.89 -35.33 -15.32
CA THR A 99 1.24 -36.58 -14.62
C THR A 99 1.28 -37.75 -15.59
N ALA A 100 0.41 -37.78 -16.61
CA ALA A 100 0.49 -38.77 -17.69
C ALA A 100 1.77 -38.63 -18.53
N ALA A 101 2.18 -37.41 -18.88
CA ALA A 101 3.43 -37.16 -19.60
C ALA A 101 4.68 -37.52 -18.75
N LEU A 102 4.66 -37.24 -17.45
CA LEU A 102 5.73 -37.61 -16.52
C LEU A 102 5.82 -39.14 -16.35
N LEU A 103 4.68 -39.84 -16.23
CA LEU A 103 4.64 -41.29 -16.17
C LEU A 103 5.13 -41.94 -17.48
N LEU A 104 4.75 -41.39 -18.65
CA LEU A 104 5.29 -41.85 -19.92
C LEU A 104 6.81 -41.63 -20.01
N HIS A 105 7.33 -40.50 -19.51
CA HIS A 105 8.78 -40.28 -19.49
C HIS A 105 9.53 -41.22 -18.55
N ILE A 106 8.93 -41.63 -17.43
CA ILE A 106 9.53 -42.59 -16.48
C ILE A 106 9.47 -44.03 -17.02
N GLN A 107 8.44 -44.40 -17.79
CA GLN A 107 8.32 -45.73 -18.41
C GLN A 107 9.16 -45.91 -19.69
N GLN A 108 9.73 -44.82 -20.23
CA GLN A 108 10.59 -44.82 -21.41
C GLN A 108 12.09 -44.74 -21.08
N LYS A 109 12.45 -44.89 -19.79
CA LYS A 109 13.84 -44.95 -19.31
C LYS A 109 14.04 -46.24 -18.52
#